data_AF-A0A917WLM0-F1
#
_entry.id   AF-A0A917WLM0-F1
#
_cell.length_a   1.000
_cell.length_b   1.000
_cell.length_c   1.000
_cell.angle_alpha   90.00
_cell.angle_beta   90.00
_cell.angle_gamma   90.00
#
_symmetry.space_group_name_H-M   'P 1'
#
loop_
_entity.id
_entity.type
_entity.pdbx_description
1 polymer ?
#
loop_
_entity_poly.entity_id
_entity_poly.type
_entity_poly.pdbx_seq_one_letter_code
_entity_poly.pdbx_strand_id
1 'polypeptide(L)'
;MSPALLVELGIGAAGLGLWFLAFWGALLYTRPRPIAAAPPTQDFGGAEPPAVVSMITGRWELTEDAAESTFIDLAARRVLEFRQPGNDPLQTTVHVREERPSGLNRYETMIFERVRRLAVGGTVPLTALTFRDPAEATSWTKRLNAAIVADARSRGLSRRRFSPAIVAALTIIAAVPSIAAGLAVYLHSERDPTSDDGAWVAPIFFVWFALGFFAAKSRGERDTTLGREVAARWLGLKRYLRAHESFADLPPAAVTVWDRYLSYGDAVGATRVCSAVIDLGMGNRGKVWSSFGGTWRRVRVRYPRFFPRYGQKALRLVLKAVGALAVVTLLVQYGHFVRDLAPGPVTFVLQVLVVAPLVYAGYSLIGVVVDLATPVTVRGEVLWVEVWKSTTSGDNTVPWLHYLAVDEGREDRAVAWACPSPLAGRTRPGDVVTLTARRWTRRVLTLQVEQQGRARAAAAAAVHDEDTEKLILREMSSGLQGLAVAAAMHEPEVYPGRLLTTDEVTRVLGAPAALQDTGRAMAVGAMAVAAYQTAAGSSLVVTTASGTAASELAIRVHRGGLVVPGVGDEAYTSGAWAVARRGRTVVRLELRTGGPVHQQALTWLLSQAMSRLPMSAAPL
;
A
#
# COMPACT_ATOMS: atom_id res chain seq x y z
N MET A 1 14.60 9.26 53.00
CA MET A 1 15.74 9.45 52.07
C MET A 1 16.63 10.54 52.66
N SER A 2 17.94 10.35 52.71
CA SER A 2 18.84 11.44 53.10
C SER A 2 18.81 12.54 52.03
N PRO A 3 18.94 13.82 52.41
CA PRO A 3 18.97 14.92 51.45
C PRO A 3 20.10 14.76 50.41
N ALA A 4 21.23 14.16 50.80
CA ALA A 4 22.35 13.86 49.91
C ALA A 4 21.97 12.90 48.76
N LEU A 5 21.15 11.88 49.06
CA LEU A 5 20.71 10.90 48.08
C LEU A 5 19.69 11.48 47.09
N LEU A 6 18.88 12.46 47.53
CA LEU A 6 17.99 13.22 46.65
C LEU A 6 18.79 14.08 45.66
N VAL A 7 19.92 14.65 46.11
CA VAL A 7 20.81 15.44 45.26
C VAL A 7 21.49 14.57 44.20
N GLU A 8 22.02 13.40 44.56
CA GLU A 8 22.65 12.45 43.62
C GLU A 8 21.69 11.98 42.53
N LEU A 9 20.48 11.59 42.92
CA LEU A 9 19.41 11.22 42.00
C LEU A 9 18.96 12.38 41.12
N GLY A 10 18.87 13.58 41.68
CA GLY A 10 18.54 14.81 40.96
C GLY A 10 19.56 15.11 39.85
N ILE A 11 20.85 14.96 40.13
CA ILE A 11 21.94 15.21 39.17
C ILE A 11 21.89 14.20 38.01
N GLY A 12 21.78 12.90 38.30
CA GLY A 12 21.67 11.86 37.27
C GLY A 12 20.40 11.99 36.41
N ALA A 13 19.26 12.26 37.03
CA ALA A 13 17.99 12.46 36.34
C ALA A 13 18.01 13.74 35.46
N ALA A 14 18.59 14.83 35.95
CA ALA A 14 18.75 16.06 35.19
C ALA A 14 19.66 15.86 33.96
N GLY A 15 20.79 15.14 34.13
CA GLY A 15 21.70 14.83 33.02
C GLY A 15 21.04 13.98 31.93
N LEU A 16 20.31 12.93 32.32
CA LEU A 16 19.56 12.11 31.37
C LEU A 16 18.41 12.89 30.72
N GLY A 17 17.70 13.71 31.49
CA GLY A 17 16.65 14.59 31.01
C GLY A 17 17.16 15.55 29.93
N LEU A 18 18.30 16.21 30.18
CA LEU A 18 18.95 17.10 29.23
C LEU A 18 19.32 16.38 27.92
N TRP A 19 19.89 15.16 28.04
CA TRP A 19 20.24 14.38 26.86
C TRP A 19 19.01 13.96 26.05
N PHE A 20 17.94 13.49 26.69
CA PHE A 20 16.70 13.14 26.01
C PHE A 20 16.01 14.37 25.40
N LEU A 21 16.10 15.54 26.03
CA LEU A 21 15.62 16.80 25.47
C LEU A 21 16.42 17.19 24.21
N ALA A 22 17.75 17.09 24.24
CA ALA A 22 18.59 17.32 23.06
C ALA A 22 18.27 16.33 21.93
N PHE A 23 18.11 15.04 22.28
CA PHE A 23 17.71 14.00 21.34
C PHE A 23 16.33 14.27 20.73
N TRP A 24 15.35 14.70 21.54
CA TRP A 24 14.02 15.03 21.07
C TRP A 24 14.01 16.30 20.19
N GLY A 25 14.79 17.31 20.58
CA GLY A 25 15.04 18.50 19.75
C GLY A 25 15.64 18.12 18.39
N ALA A 26 16.62 17.22 18.35
CA ALA A 26 17.16 16.68 17.11
C ALA A 26 16.11 15.94 16.28
N LEU A 27 15.22 15.15 16.90
CA LEU A 27 14.12 14.47 16.20
C LEU A 27 13.13 15.45 15.56
N LEU A 28 12.81 16.55 16.25
CA LEU A 28 11.94 17.61 15.75
C LEU A 28 12.60 18.40 14.62
N TYR A 29 13.85 18.83 14.83
CA TYR A 29 14.62 19.58 13.84
C TYR A 29 14.85 18.80 12.55
N THR A 30 15.00 17.48 12.65
CA THR A 30 15.21 16.58 11.50
C THR A 30 13.92 15.94 10.97
N ARG A 31 12.75 16.42 11.41
CA ARG A 31 11.46 15.92 10.92
C ARG A 31 11.29 16.26 9.43
N PRO A 32 10.97 15.28 8.56
CA PRO A 32 10.72 15.56 7.15
C PRO A 32 9.58 16.57 6.99
N ARG A 33 9.80 17.58 6.15
CA ARG A 33 8.80 18.61 5.88
C ARG A 33 7.68 18.05 4.99
N PRO A 34 6.41 18.43 5.22
CA PRO A 34 5.35 18.12 4.26
C PRO A 34 5.66 18.82 2.94
N ILE A 35 5.51 18.09 1.83
CA ILE A 35 5.71 18.62 0.48
C ILE A 35 4.34 18.90 -0.12
N ALA A 36 4.14 20.12 -0.60
CA ALA A 36 2.98 20.43 -1.44
C ALA A 36 3.22 19.87 -2.84
N ALA A 37 2.21 19.18 -3.38
CA ALA A 37 2.26 18.68 -4.74
C ALA A 37 2.30 19.85 -5.74
N ALA A 38 3.11 19.72 -6.79
CA ALA A 38 3.04 20.60 -7.95
C ALA A 38 1.66 20.49 -8.64
N PRO A 39 1.30 21.42 -9.54
CA PRO A 39 0.12 21.27 -10.38
C PRO A 39 0.06 19.88 -11.05
N PRO A 40 -1.13 19.28 -11.22
CA PRO A 40 -1.27 18.01 -11.92
C PRO A 40 -0.64 18.09 -13.31
N THR A 41 0.22 17.12 -13.65
CA THR A 41 0.90 17.04 -14.95
C THR A 41 0.93 15.60 -15.45
N GLN A 42 0.88 15.44 -16.77
CA GLN A 42 1.13 14.17 -17.46
C GLN A 42 2.63 13.84 -17.53
N ASP A 43 3.49 14.85 -17.43
CA ASP A 43 4.93 14.67 -17.62
C ASP A 43 5.56 13.87 -16.47
N PHE A 44 6.51 13.01 -16.84
CA PHE A 44 7.35 12.34 -15.86
C PHE A 44 8.19 13.38 -15.11
N GLY A 45 8.20 13.31 -13.78
CA GLY A 45 8.82 14.31 -12.90
C GLY A 45 10.36 14.39 -12.97
N GLY A 46 10.99 13.56 -13.81
CA GLY A 46 12.43 13.51 -14.04
C GLY A 46 12.91 12.13 -14.52
N ALA A 47 14.22 11.91 -14.42
CA ALA A 47 14.90 10.67 -14.81
C ALA A 47 15.17 9.72 -13.62
N GLU A 48 14.57 9.99 -12.46
CA GLU A 48 14.75 9.16 -11.28
C GLU A 48 14.08 7.79 -11.46
N PRO A 49 14.73 6.68 -11.06
CA PRO A 49 14.11 5.35 -11.13
C PRO A 49 12.89 5.21 -10.22
N PRO A 50 11.92 4.33 -10.55
CA PRO A 50 10.67 4.21 -9.79
C PRO A 50 10.85 3.88 -8.30
N ALA A 51 11.83 3.05 -7.92
CA ALA A 51 12.17 2.83 -6.50
C ALA A 51 12.50 4.13 -5.74
N VAL A 52 13.28 5.01 -6.35
CA VAL A 52 13.67 6.29 -5.77
C VAL A 52 12.48 7.23 -5.70
N VAL A 53 11.65 7.27 -6.75
CA VAL A 53 10.39 8.03 -6.78
C VAL A 53 9.45 7.57 -5.67
N SER A 54 9.31 6.26 -5.46
CA SER A 54 8.51 5.68 -4.39
C SER A 54 8.99 6.11 -3.02
N MET A 55 10.31 6.12 -2.81
CA MET A 55 10.90 6.58 -1.56
C MET A 55 10.60 8.07 -1.28
N ILE A 56 10.85 8.96 -2.25
CA ILE A 56 10.73 10.42 -2.02
C ILE A 56 9.27 10.85 -1.91
N THR A 57 8.37 10.28 -2.70
CA THR A 57 6.92 10.54 -2.62
C THR A 57 6.31 9.87 -1.38
N GLY A 58 6.91 8.76 -0.93
CA GLY A 58 6.64 8.07 0.33
C GLY A 58 7.13 8.79 1.58
N ARG A 59 7.56 10.05 1.51
CA ARG A 59 8.16 10.83 2.61
C ARG A 59 9.47 10.25 3.13
N TRP A 60 10.36 9.86 2.23
CA TRP A 60 11.68 9.29 2.51
C TRP A 60 11.63 7.97 3.31
N GLU A 61 10.53 7.24 3.20
CA GLU A 61 10.34 5.91 3.75
C GLU A 61 10.24 4.89 2.60
N LEU A 62 11.00 3.80 2.72
CA LEU A 62 10.94 2.70 1.76
C LEU A 62 9.86 1.71 2.15
N THR A 63 9.09 1.29 1.15
CA THR A 63 8.03 0.28 1.27
C THR A 63 8.10 -0.68 0.08
N GLU A 64 7.21 -1.67 0.07
CA GLU A 64 7.13 -2.69 -0.99
C GLU A 64 6.95 -2.08 -2.39
N ASP A 65 6.18 -1.00 -2.47
CA ASP A 65 6.04 -0.09 -3.63
C ASP A 65 7.35 0.18 -4.37
N ALA A 66 8.48 0.29 -3.67
CA ALA A 66 9.75 0.59 -4.32
C ALA A 66 10.26 -0.60 -5.15
N ALA A 67 10.03 -1.83 -4.69
CA ALA A 67 10.35 -3.04 -5.44
C ALA A 67 9.29 -3.36 -6.49
N GLU A 68 7.99 -3.23 -6.15
CA GLU A 68 6.86 -3.40 -7.09
C GLU A 68 7.03 -2.51 -8.31
N SER A 69 7.19 -1.21 -8.11
CA SER A 69 7.37 -0.25 -9.19
C SER A 69 8.61 -0.51 -10.03
N THR A 70 9.72 -0.93 -9.41
CA THR A 70 10.94 -1.31 -10.14
C THR A 70 10.71 -2.57 -10.96
N PHE A 71 9.98 -3.53 -10.41
CA PHE A 71 9.65 -4.77 -11.10
C PHE A 71 8.76 -4.51 -12.32
N ILE A 72 7.78 -3.61 -12.20
CA ILE A 72 6.97 -3.14 -13.33
C ILE A 72 7.84 -2.37 -14.33
N ASP A 73 8.80 -1.57 -13.87
CA ASP A 73 9.71 -0.83 -14.74
C ASP A 73 10.63 -1.74 -15.57
N LEU A 74 11.07 -2.88 -15.02
CA LEU A 74 11.82 -3.87 -15.79
C LEU A 74 10.96 -4.46 -16.92
N ALA A 75 9.64 -4.57 -16.72
CA ALA A 75 8.72 -4.99 -17.77
C ALA A 75 8.48 -3.89 -18.81
N ALA A 76 8.35 -2.62 -18.37
CA ALA A 76 8.29 -1.45 -19.24
C ALA A 76 9.53 -1.36 -20.17
N ARG A 77 10.73 -1.63 -19.61
CA ARG A 77 11.99 -1.70 -20.37
C ARG A 77 12.16 -2.99 -21.20
N ARG A 78 11.15 -3.86 -21.25
CA ARG A 78 11.15 -5.15 -21.97
C ARG A 78 12.21 -6.17 -21.54
N VAL A 79 12.82 -5.98 -20.38
CA VAL A 79 13.70 -6.98 -19.73
C VAL A 79 12.86 -8.16 -19.26
N LEU A 80 11.66 -7.86 -18.75
CA LEU A 80 10.63 -8.81 -18.36
C LEU A 80 9.36 -8.58 -19.18
N GLU A 81 8.44 -9.55 -19.16
CA GLU A 81 7.11 -9.41 -19.76
C GLU A 81 6.07 -10.02 -18.84
N PHE A 82 5.01 -9.26 -18.55
CA PHE A 82 3.83 -9.79 -17.87
C PHE A 82 2.83 -10.31 -18.90
N ARG A 83 2.42 -11.57 -18.75
CA ARG A 83 1.33 -12.17 -19.51
C ARG A 83 0.20 -12.54 -18.58
N GLN A 84 -1.00 -12.11 -18.93
CA GLN A 84 -2.21 -12.45 -18.20
C GLN A 84 -3.11 -13.26 -19.14
N PRO A 85 -3.16 -14.60 -18.99
CA PRO A 85 -3.88 -15.48 -19.90
C PRO A 85 -5.42 -15.40 -19.77
N GLY A 86 -5.95 -14.78 -18.71
CA GLY A 86 -7.38 -14.61 -18.45
C GLY A 86 -7.72 -13.30 -17.73
N ASN A 87 -8.98 -13.12 -17.33
CA ASN A 87 -9.43 -11.87 -16.69
C ASN A 87 -8.96 -11.70 -15.24
N ASP A 88 -8.46 -12.76 -14.60
CA ASP A 88 -7.95 -12.73 -13.23
C ASP A 88 -6.50 -12.23 -13.19
N PRO A 89 -6.22 -11.07 -12.57
CA PRO A 89 -4.86 -10.54 -12.44
C PRO A 89 -3.91 -11.46 -11.65
N LEU A 90 -4.42 -12.30 -10.74
CA LEU A 90 -3.60 -13.24 -9.95
C LEU A 90 -2.97 -14.35 -10.82
N GLN A 91 -3.51 -14.61 -12.00
CA GLN A 91 -2.97 -15.58 -12.95
C GLN A 91 -1.86 -15.01 -13.83
N THR A 92 -1.40 -13.79 -13.56
CA THR A 92 -0.30 -13.18 -14.32
C THR A 92 0.99 -13.97 -14.15
N THR A 93 1.61 -14.32 -15.28
CA THR A 93 2.94 -14.92 -15.37
C THR A 93 3.96 -13.90 -15.84
N VAL A 94 5.20 -14.08 -15.41
CA VAL A 94 6.33 -13.21 -15.71
C VAL A 94 7.29 -14.01 -16.58
N HIS A 95 7.62 -13.46 -17.74
CA HIS A 95 8.54 -14.07 -18.69
C HIS A 95 9.83 -13.26 -18.72
N VAL A 96 10.97 -13.94 -18.60
CA VAL A 96 12.29 -13.35 -18.78
C VAL A 96 12.54 -13.21 -20.28
N ARG A 97 12.63 -11.97 -20.77
CA ARG A 97 12.87 -11.68 -22.19
C ARG A 97 14.35 -11.53 -22.52
N GLU A 98 15.09 -10.90 -21.62
CA GLU A 98 16.52 -10.68 -21.76
C GLU A 98 17.27 -11.44 -20.65
N GLU A 99 18.16 -12.36 -21.03
CA GLU A 99 18.88 -13.18 -20.04
C GLU A 99 19.97 -12.40 -19.30
N ARG A 100 20.53 -11.36 -19.94
CA ARG A 100 21.66 -10.56 -19.43
C ARG A 100 21.45 -9.07 -19.71
N PRO A 101 20.46 -8.44 -19.06
CA PRO A 101 20.21 -7.01 -19.22
C PRO A 101 21.39 -6.16 -18.76
N SER A 102 21.74 -5.17 -19.57
CA SER A 102 22.76 -4.16 -19.24
C SER A 102 22.11 -2.89 -18.67
N GLY A 103 22.89 -2.05 -17.98
CA GLY A 103 22.41 -0.76 -17.48
C GLY A 103 21.46 -0.83 -16.26
N LEU A 104 21.37 -1.97 -15.59
CA LEU A 104 20.57 -2.11 -14.36
C LEU A 104 21.32 -1.57 -13.13
N ASN A 105 20.62 -0.82 -12.30
CA ASN A 105 21.06 -0.44 -10.97
C ASN A 105 21.12 -1.65 -10.04
N ARG A 106 21.88 -1.55 -8.94
CA ARG A 106 22.07 -2.67 -8.00
C ARG A 106 20.75 -3.30 -7.51
N TYR A 107 19.74 -2.50 -7.20
CA TYR A 107 18.45 -3.01 -6.73
C TYR A 107 17.58 -3.57 -7.88
N GLU A 108 17.68 -3.02 -9.09
CA GLU A 108 17.06 -3.56 -10.30
C GLU A 108 17.64 -4.96 -10.59
N THR A 109 18.97 -5.11 -10.53
CA THR A 109 19.65 -6.41 -10.66
C THR A 109 19.17 -7.40 -9.60
N MET A 110 19.00 -6.96 -8.34
CA MET A 110 18.51 -7.85 -7.27
C MET A 110 17.12 -8.40 -7.54
N ILE A 111 16.21 -7.58 -8.09
CA ILE A 111 14.85 -7.98 -8.45
C ILE A 111 14.88 -8.92 -9.66
N PHE A 112 15.62 -8.54 -10.71
CA PHE A 112 15.81 -9.37 -11.90
C PHE A 112 16.38 -10.75 -11.56
N GLU A 113 17.44 -10.81 -10.75
CA GLU A 113 18.06 -12.07 -10.33
C GLU A 113 17.16 -12.93 -9.44
N ARG A 114 16.20 -12.32 -8.74
CA ARG A 114 15.17 -13.08 -8.01
C ARG A 114 14.21 -13.76 -8.98
N VAL A 115 13.70 -13.03 -9.96
CA VAL A 115 12.80 -13.54 -11.00
C VAL A 115 13.50 -14.64 -11.81
N ARG A 116 14.72 -14.37 -12.28
CA ARG A 116 15.52 -15.30 -13.08
C ARG A 116 15.79 -16.63 -12.38
N ARG A 117 16.14 -16.61 -11.08
CA ARG A 117 16.40 -17.83 -10.31
C ARG A 117 15.17 -18.68 -10.05
N LEU A 118 13.98 -18.05 -10.01
CA LEU A 118 12.71 -18.75 -9.80
C LEU A 118 12.05 -19.18 -11.12
N ALA A 119 12.51 -18.64 -12.25
CA ALA A 119 11.96 -18.96 -13.55
C ALA A 119 12.30 -20.40 -13.98
N VAL A 120 11.28 -21.14 -14.40
CA VAL A 120 11.41 -22.46 -15.02
C VAL A 120 11.04 -22.30 -16.49
N GLY A 121 11.95 -22.64 -17.41
CA GLY A 121 11.76 -22.39 -18.84
C GLY A 121 11.55 -20.90 -19.16
N GLY A 122 12.22 -20.01 -18.41
CA GLY A 122 12.09 -18.55 -18.60
C GLY A 122 10.79 -17.94 -18.08
N THR A 123 9.93 -18.70 -17.40
CA THR A 123 8.63 -18.23 -16.91
C THR A 123 8.48 -18.46 -15.39
N VAL A 124 7.88 -17.49 -14.68
CA VAL A 124 7.54 -17.61 -13.26
C VAL A 124 6.15 -17.01 -12.97
N PRO A 125 5.25 -17.72 -12.27
CA PRO A 125 3.99 -17.14 -11.79
C PRO A 125 4.24 -16.04 -10.74
N LEU A 126 3.44 -14.96 -10.72
CA LEU A 126 3.60 -13.89 -9.72
C LEU A 126 3.56 -14.43 -8.28
N THR A 127 2.66 -15.37 -8.00
CA THR A 127 2.51 -16.00 -6.67
C THR A 127 3.73 -16.81 -6.23
N ALA A 128 4.61 -17.20 -7.15
CA ALA A 128 5.84 -17.91 -6.83
C ALA A 128 7.00 -16.99 -6.40
N LEU A 129 6.86 -15.68 -6.58
CA LEU A 129 7.90 -14.70 -6.21
C LEU A 129 7.97 -14.46 -4.70
N THR A 130 6.87 -14.69 -3.99
CA THR A 130 6.74 -14.53 -2.54
C THR A 130 7.76 -15.39 -1.78
N PHE A 131 8.41 -14.81 -0.77
CA PHE A 131 9.36 -15.55 0.06
C PHE A 131 8.66 -16.59 0.93
N ARG A 132 9.23 -17.80 1.00
CA ARG A 132 8.79 -18.86 1.92
C ARG A 132 9.39 -18.68 3.33
N ASP A 133 10.63 -18.18 3.41
CA ASP A 133 11.32 -17.91 4.68
C ASP A 133 11.28 -16.41 5.04
N PRO A 134 10.66 -16.04 6.19
CA PRO A 134 10.64 -14.66 6.69
C PRO A 134 12.03 -14.07 6.98
N ALA A 135 13.02 -14.89 7.37
CA ALA A 135 14.37 -14.42 7.67
C ALA A 135 15.11 -14.03 6.39
N GLU A 136 15.03 -14.87 5.35
CA GLU A 136 15.52 -14.55 4.01
C GLU A 136 14.90 -13.25 3.49
N ALA A 137 13.57 -13.12 3.55
CA ALA A 137 12.83 -11.92 3.13
C ALA A 137 13.36 -10.65 3.82
N THR A 138 13.49 -10.70 5.16
CA THR A 138 13.99 -9.56 5.96
C THR A 138 15.41 -9.17 5.55
N SER A 139 16.29 -10.15 5.34
CA SER A 139 17.68 -9.90 4.93
C SER A 139 17.75 -9.30 3.52
N TRP A 140 16.92 -9.78 2.60
CA TRP A 140 16.85 -9.32 1.22
C TRP A 140 16.30 -7.89 1.14
N THR A 141 15.18 -7.62 1.81
CA THR A 141 14.59 -6.27 1.90
C THR A 141 15.58 -5.27 2.52
N LYS A 142 16.35 -5.68 3.54
CA LYS A 142 17.39 -4.81 4.13
C LYS A 142 18.46 -4.42 3.11
N ARG A 143 18.92 -5.35 2.27
CA ARG A 143 19.90 -5.09 1.21
C ARG A 143 19.31 -4.22 0.09
N LEU A 144 18.09 -4.52 -0.34
CA LEU A 144 17.36 -3.75 -1.35
C LEU A 144 17.22 -2.29 -0.89
N ASN A 145 16.75 -2.10 0.34
CA ASN A 145 16.57 -0.77 0.91
C ASN A 145 17.88 0.00 1.02
N ALA A 146 18.97 -0.66 1.41
CA ALA A 146 20.29 -0.04 1.45
C ALA A 146 20.76 0.42 0.06
N ALA A 147 20.51 -0.37 -0.99
CA ALA A 147 20.86 -0.02 -2.36
C ALA A 147 20.04 1.16 -2.89
N ILE A 148 18.73 1.20 -2.64
CA ILE A 148 17.86 2.31 -3.04
C ILE A 148 18.24 3.61 -2.30
N VAL A 149 18.50 3.53 -0.99
CA VAL A 149 18.97 4.70 -0.22
C VAL A 149 20.31 5.20 -0.74
N ALA A 150 21.24 4.30 -1.11
CA ALA A 150 22.53 4.70 -1.66
C ALA A 150 22.38 5.47 -2.98
N ASP A 151 21.53 5.00 -3.89
CA ASP A 151 21.23 5.66 -5.17
C ASP A 151 20.52 7.00 -4.98
N ALA A 152 19.53 7.08 -4.09
CA ALA A 152 18.87 8.34 -3.79
C ALA A 152 19.81 9.39 -3.18
N ARG A 153 20.80 8.95 -2.38
CA ARG A 153 21.82 9.83 -1.80
C ARG A 153 22.86 10.26 -2.83
N SER A 154 23.32 9.37 -3.72
CA SER A 154 24.28 9.74 -4.77
C SER A 154 23.69 10.78 -5.73
N ARG A 155 22.36 10.75 -5.93
CA ARG A 155 21.60 11.76 -6.68
C ARG A 155 21.31 13.05 -5.89
N GLY A 156 21.72 13.13 -4.62
CA GLY A 156 21.45 14.29 -3.77
C GLY A 156 19.98 14.50 -3.39
N LEU A 157 19.12 13.49 -3.55
CA LEU A 157 17.66 13.57 -3.30
C LEU A 157 17.29 13.26 -1.84
N SER A 158 18.15 12.52 -1.16
CA SER A 158 17.98 12.18 0.25
C SER A 158 19.29 12.34 1.02
N ARG A 159 19.17 12.45 2.33
CA ARG A 159 20.31 12.44 3.25
C ARG A 159 19.93 11.76 4.54
N ARG A 160 20.93 11.31 5.32
CA ARG A 160 20.71 10.76 6.66
C ARG A 160 19.92 11.73 7.52
N ARG A 161 18.92 11.21 8.24
CA ARG A 161 18.14 12.02 9.18
C ARG A 161 19.04 12.61 10.26
N PHE A 162 19.86 11.78 10.89
CA PHE A 162 20.92 12.23 11.80
C PHE A 162 22.24 12.26 11.01
N SER A 163 22.76 13.46 10.77
CA SER A 163 24.09 13.62 10.18
C SER A 163 25.17 13.17 11.17
N PRO A 164 26.38 12.85 10.69
CA PRO A 164 27.51 12.57 11.58
C PRO A 164 27.72 13.67 12.63
N ALA A 165 27.51 14.94 12.26
CA ALA A 165 27.58 16.07 13.19
C ALA A 165 26.53 16.01 14.31
N ILE A 166 25.28 15.65 14.01
CA ILE A 166 24.23 15.50 15.04
C ILE A 166 24.55 14.32 15.95
N VAL A 167 25.02 13.20 15.39
CA VAL A 167 25.43 12.04 16.20
C VAL A 167 26.61 12.43 17.10
N ALA A 168 27.63 13.10 16.57
CA ALA A 168 28.77 13.58 17.35
C ALA A 168 28.33 14.54 18.47
N ALA A 169 27.46 15.51 18.16
CA ALA A 169 26.92 16.41 19.17
C ALA A 169 26.15 15.67 20.27
N LEU A 170 25.29 14.70 19.93
CA LEU A 170 24.57 13.89 20.90
C LEU A 170 25.50 12.98 21.73
N THR A 171 26.58 12.48 21.13
CA THR A 171 27.62 11.71 21.82
C THR A 171 28.45 12.59 22.76
N ILE A 172 28.72 13.85 22.39
CA ILE A 172 29.39 14.82 23.28
C ILE A 172 28.45 15.21 24.44
N ILE A 173 27.19 15.52 24.16
CA ILE A 173 26.18 15.84 25.19
C ILE A 173 25.97 14.65 26.13
N ALA A 174 26.17 13.42 25.68
CA ALA A 174 26.13 12.24 26.54
C ALA A 174 27.21 12.24 27.63
N ALA A 175 28.26 13.06 27.54
CA ALA A 175 29.23 13.25 28.63
C ALA A 175 28.55 13.79 29.89
N VAL A 176 27.52 14.64 29.78
CA VAL A 176 26.82 15.22 30.94
C VAL A 176 26.16 14.15 31.84
N PRO A 177 25.23 13.29 31.34
CA PRO A 177 24.70 12.19 32.15
C PRO A 177 25.76 11.17 32.55
N SER A 178 26.84 11.02 31.78
CA SER A 178 27.91 10.06 32.08
C SER A 178 28.75 10.52 33.27
N ILE A 179 29.21 11.77 33.27
CA ILE A 179 29.93 12.41 34.37
C ILE A 179 29.03 12.49 35.60
N ALA A 180 27.74 12.84 35.43
CA ALA A 180 26.77 12.83 36.51
C ALA A 180 26.64 11.44 37.19
N ALA A 181 26.61 10.37 36.39
CA ALA A 181 26.58 9.00 36.92
C ALA A 181 27.90 8.62 37.63
N GLY A 182 29.04 9.00 37.06
CA GLY A 182 30.36 8.81 37.70
C GLY A 182 30.49 9.57 39.01
N LEU A 183 30.14 10.86 39.02
CA LEU A 183 30.17 11.71 40.21
C LEU A 183 29.24 11.18 41.30
N ALA A 184 28.05 10.69 40.95
CA ALA A 184 27.15 10.08 41.93
C ALA A 184 27.77 8.81 42.56
N VAL A 185 28.47 7.99 41.77
CA VAL A 185 29.20 6.82 42.30
C VAL A 185 30.42 7.23 43.12
N TYR A 186 31.15 8.28 42.71
CA TYR A 186 32.29 8.82 43.44
C TYR A 186 31.90 9.41 44.82
N LEU A 187 30.87 10.26 44.85
CA LEU A 187 30.34 10.85 46.09
C LEU A 187 29.77 9.79 47.03
N HIS A 188 29.37 8.65 46.47
CA HIS A 188 28.92 7.50 47.24
C HIS A 188 30.10 6.68 47.76
N SER A 189 31.16 6.46 46.96
CA SER A 189 32.36 5.73 47.38
C SER A 189 33.16 6.48 48.47
N GLU A 190 33.26 7.82 48.42
CA GLU A 190 33.92 8.60 49.50
C GLU A 190 33.25 8.43 50.87
N ARG A 191 31.97 8.03 50.91
CA ARG A 191 31.21 7.85 52.16
C ARG A 191 31.24 6.42 52.68
N ASP A 192 31.78 5.50 51.90
CA ASP A 192 31.84 4.08 52.24
C ASP A 192 33.32 3.64 52.32
N PRO A 193 33.87 3.42 53.52
CA PRO A 193 35.27 3.06 53.70
C PRO A 193 35.66 1.69 53.12
N THR A 194 34.70 0.93 52.58
CA THR A 194 34.93 -0.38 51.95
C THR A 194 34.94 -0.33 50.42
N SER A 195 34.70 0.84 49.83
CA SER A 195 34.57 1.00 48.37
C SER A 195 35.92 1.09 47.66
N ASP A 196 36.01 0.46 46.48
CA ASP A 196 37.17 0.50 45.60
C ASP A 196 37.33 1.88 44.92
N ASP A 197 38.51 2.50 45.02
CA ASP A 197 38.78 3.91 44.65
C ASP A 197 38.57 4.23 43.14
N GLY A 198 38.45 3.20 42.29
CA GLY A 198 38.27 3.33 40.84
C GLY A 198 36.85 3.10 40.31
N ALA A 199 35.90 2.71 41.18
CA ALA A 199 34.61 2.16 40.73
C ALA A 199 33.69 3.16 39.99
N TRP A 200 33.97 4.47 40.13
CA TRP A 200 33.23 5.56 39.48
C TRP A 200 33.50 5.69 37.97
N VAL A 201 34.58 5.09 37.45
CA VAL A 201 34.96 5.20 36.03
C VAL A 201 34.07 4.34 35.12
N ALA A 202 33.72 3.12 35.55
CA ALA A 202 32.89 2.18 34.80
C ALA A 202 31.50 2.75 34.38
N PRO A 203 30.71 3.38 35.25
CA PRO A 203 29.41 3.95 34.86
C PRO A 203 29.52 5.11 33.87
N ILE A 204 30.61 5.88 33.89
CA ILE A 204 30.86 6.95 32.90
C ILE A 204 30.91 6.34 31.49
N PHE A 205 31.80 5.36 31.29
CA PHE A 205 31.95 4.72 29.99
C PHE A 205 30.67 4.00 29.56
N PHE A 206 30.02 3.27 30.47
CA PHE A 206 28.79 2.54 30.15
C PHE A 206 27.68 3.48 29.65
N VAL A 207 27.38 4.55 30.39
CA VAL A 207 26.33 5.52 30.01
C VAL A 207 26.71 6.22 28.71
N TRP A 208 27.98 6.60 28.55
CA TRP A 208 28.45 7.30 27.35
C TRP A 208 28.29 6.45 26.09
N PHE A 209 28.78 5.20 26.12
CA PHE A 209 28.66 4.28 24.99
C PHE A 209 27.21 3.87 24.72
N ALA A 210 26.39 3.65 25.74
CA ALA A 210 24.98 3.30 25.56
C ALA A 210 24.19 4.41 24.87
N LEU A 211 24.37 5.66 25.31
CA LEU A 211 23.71 6.83 24.71
C LEU A 211 24.27 7.14 23.31
N GLY A 212 25.59 7.04 23.12
CA GLY A 212 26.24 7.19 21.82
C GLY A 212 25.74 6.16 20.80
N PHE A 213 25.66 4.89 21.19
CA PHE A 213 25.09 3.82 20.35
C PHE A 213 23.62 4.08 20.01
N PHE A 214 22.81 4.53 20.98
CA PHE A 214 21.40 4.85 20.74
C PHE A 214 21.21 6.02 19.77
N ALA A 215 22.09 7.03 19.85
CA ALA A 215 22.12 8.16 18.92
C ALA A 215 22.58 7.75 17.51
N ALA A 216 23.56 6.84 17.40
CA ALA A 216 24.11 6.36 16.13
C ALA A 216 23.16 5.43 15.35
N LYS A 217 22.19 4.80 16.01
CA LYS A 217 21.22 3.90 15.36
C LYS A 217 20.45 4.63 14.25
N SER A 218 20.53 4.11 13.02
CA SER A 218 19.87 4.69 11.82
C SER A 218 18.39 5.01 12.07
N ARG A 219 18.02 6.28 11.91
CA ARG A 219 16.66 6.81 12.11
C ARG A 219 15.93 7.13 10.80
N GLY A 220 16.38 6.53 9.70
CA GLY A 220 15.84 6.72 8.36
C GLY A 220 16.47 7.90 7.60
N GLU A 221 15.84 8.24 6.47
CA GLU A 221 16.25 9.33 5.59
C GLU A 221 15.47 10.62 5.86
N ARG A 222 16.03 11.74 5.42
CA ARG A 222 15.38 13.05 5.37
C ARG A 222 15.60 13.72 4.02
N ASP A 223 14.84 14.79 3.82
CA ASP A 223 14.81 15.57 2.61
C ASP A 223 16.03 16.46 2.39
N THR A 224 16.32 16.69 1.11
CA THR A 224 17.20 17.74 0.57
C THR A 224 16.35 18.75 -0.21
N THR A 225 16.91 19.91 -0.56
CA THR A 225 16.16 20.91 -1.35
C THR A 225 15.77 20.36 -2.72
N LEU A 226 16.73 19.78 -3.44
CA LEU A 226 16.49 19.08 -4.70
C LEU A 226 15.47 17.95 -4.55
N GLY A 227 15.60 17.12 -3.50
CA GLY A 227 14.69 16.01 -3.24
C GLY A 227 13.24 16.46 -3.02
N ARG A 228 13.02 17.64 -2.40
CA ARG A 228 11.67 18.19 -2.24
C ARG A 228 11.08 18.66 -3.56
N GLU A 229 11.88 19.32 -4.40
CA GLU A 229 11.43 19.80 -5.72
C GLU A 229 11.05 18.64 -6.62
N VAL A 230 11.91 17.61 -6.68
CA VAL A 230 11.66 16.38 -7.45
C VAL A 230 10.41 15.67 -6.92
N ALA A 231 10.30 15.50 -5.60
CA ALA A 231 9.11 14.89 -5.01
C ALA A 231 7.83 15.69 -5.29
N ALA A 232 7.88 17.03 -5.30
CA ALA A 232 6.73 17.86 -5.63
C ALA A 232 6.23 17.62 -7.06
N ARG A 233 7.14 17.47 -8.04
CA ARG A 233 6.79 17.13 -9.43
C ARG A 233 6.15 15.75 -9.55
N TRP A 234 6.74 14.74 -8.91
CA TRP A 234 6.16 13.39 -8.89
C TRP A 234 4.82 13.33 -8.14
N LEU A 235 4.60 14.17 -7.13
CA LEU A 235 3.29 14.33 -6.50
C LEU A 235 2.28 15.05 -7.41
N GLY A 236 2.73 15.89 -8.34
CA GLY A 236 1.90 16.43 -9.43
C GLY A 236 1.41 15.32 -10.36
N LEU A 237 2.31 14.43 -10.81
CA LEU A 237 1.94 13.23 -11.58
C LEU A 237 0.96 12.34 -10.80
N LYS A 238 1.18 12.14 -9.50
CA LYS A 238 0.25 11.40 -8.63
C LYS A 238 -1.16 11.98 -8.65
N ARG A 239 -1.30 13.31 -8.60
CA ARG A 239 -2.62 13.97 -8.65
C ARG A 239 -3.27 13.79 -10.00
N TYR A 240 -2.50 13.88 -11.09
CA TYR A 240 -2.98 13.62 -12.44
C TYR A 240 -3.49 12.18 -12.60
N LEU A 241 -2.70 11.18 -12.19
CA LEU A 241 -3.08 9.76 -12.29
C LEU A 241 -4.30 9.43 -11.41
N ARG A 242 -4.39 10.02 -10.20
CA ARG A 242 -5.56 9.83 -9.33
C ARG A 242 -6.84 10.46 -9.84
N ALA A 243 -6.75 11.46 -10.73
CA ALA A 243 -7.94 12.01 -11.37
C ALA A 243 -8.60 11.01 -12.34
N HIS A 244 -7.89 9.94 -12.71
CA HIS A 244 -8.37 8.89 -13.60
C HIS A 244 -8.61 7.61 -12.78
N GLU A 245 -9.83 7.45 -12.24
CA GLU A 245 -10.13 6.35 -11.32
C GLU A 245 -9.81 4.96 -11.90
N SER A 246 -10.00 4.76 -13.20
CA SER A 246 -9.70 3.50 -13.90
C SER A 246 -8.23 3.14 -13.91
N PHE A 247 -7.33 4.12 -13.75
CA PHE A 247 -5.90 3.87 -13.67
C PHE A 247 -5.53 3.04 -12.42
N ALA A 248 -6.29 3.21 -11.33
CA ALA A 248 -6.08 2.44 -10.11
C ALA A 248 -6.37 0.94 -10.28
N ASP A 249 -7.18 0.59 -11.27
CA ASP A 249 -7.70 -0.77 -11.47
C ASP A 249 -6.93 -1.54 -12.56
N LEU A 250 -5.89 -0.93 -13.14
CA LEU A 250 -5.06 -1.58 -14.15
C LEU A 250 -4.27 -2.76 -13.56
N PRO A 251 -4.29 -3.94 -14.22
CA PRO A 251 -3.48 -5.08 -13.81
C PRO A 251 -2.00 -4.91 -14.22
N PRO A 252 -1.07 -5.68 -13.63
CA PRO A 252 0.36 -5.61 -13.98
C PRO A 252 0.64 -5.78 -15.49
N ALA A 253 -0.12 -6.63 -16.18
CA ALA A 253 0.02 -6.85 -17.62
C ALA A 253 -0.30 -5.63 -18.48
N ALA A 254 -1.02 -4.64 -17.94
CA ALA A 254 -1.30 -3.38 -18.61
C ALA A 254 -0.02 -2.54 -18.85
N VAL A 255 1.12 -2.91 -18.26
CA VAL A 255 2.43 -2.29 -18.56
C VAL A 255 2.78 -2.38 -20.05
N THR A 256 2.24 -3.36 -20.77
CA THR A 256 2.45 -3.48 -22.21
C THR A 256 1.84 -2.32 -23.01
N VAL A 257 0.79 -1.68 -22.47
CA VAL A 257 0.08 -0.54 -23.07
C VAL A 257 0.48 0.78 -22.42
N TRP A 258 0.53 0.80 -21.09
CA TRP A 258 0.81 2.00 -20.30
C TRP A 258 2.31 2.23 -20.05
N ASP A 259 3.16 1.24 -20.34
CA ASP A 259 4.61 1.33 -20.27
C ASP A 259 5.06 1.91 -18.90
N ARG A 260 6.02 2.83 -18.92
CA ARG A 260 6.53 3.54 -17.75
C ARG A 260 5.45 4.23 -16.92
N TYR A 261 4.29 4.61 -17.46
CA TYR A 261 3.24 5.21 -16.63
C TYR A 261 2.77 4.26 -15.54
N LEU A 262 2.69 2.96 -15.81
CA LEU A 262 2.29 1.99 -14.80
C LEU A 262 3.36 1.84 -13.71
N SER A 263 4.65 1.85 -14.07
CA SER A 263 5.75 1.75 -13.09
C SER A 263 5.82 2.97 -12.18
N TYR A 264 5.74 4.19 -12.74
CA TYR A 264 5.71 5.42 -11.93
C TYR A 264 4.39 5.61 -11.20
N GLY A 265 3.28 5.16 -11.77
CA GLY A 265 1.97 5.09 -11.12
C GLY A 265 2.01 4.24 -9.86
N ASP A 266 2.66 3.08 -9.92
CA ASP A 266 2.91 2.23 -8.76
C ASP A 266 3.84 2.89 -7.73
N ALA A 267 4.93 3.51 -8.20
CA ALA A 267 5.86 4.21 -7.34
C ALA A 267 5.16 5.31 -6.51
N VAL A 268 4.28 6.09 -7.11
CA VAL A 268 3.54 7.16 -6.41
C VAL A 268 2.32 6.64 -5.63
N GLY A 269 2.01 5.35 -5.73
CA GLY A 269 0.87 4.71 -5.08
C GLY A 269 -0.47 5.11 -5.68
N ALA A 270 -0.58 5.00 -7.00
CA ALA A 270 -1.80 5.20 -7.79
C ALA A 270 -2.39 3.88 -8.34
N THR A 271 -1.65 2.77 -8.39
CA THR A 271 -2.09 1.48 -8.97
C THR A 271 -2.51 0.48 -7.88
N ARG A 272 -3.80 0.43 -7.55
CA ARG A 272 -4.32 -0.44 -6.49
C ARG A 272 -4.22 -1.93 -6.83
N VAL A 273 -4.63 -2.31 -8.04
CA VAL A 273 -4.64 -3.72 -8.47
C VAL A 273 -3.23 -4.28 -8.58
N CYS A 274 -2.28 -3.55 -9.17
CA CYS A 274 -0.87 -3.97 -9.23
C CYS A 274 -0.33 -4.34 -7.84
N SER A 275 -0.51 -3.47 -6.84
CA SER A 275 0.00 -3.75 -5.50
C SER A 275 -0.76 -4.82 -4.72
N ALA A 276 -2.01 -5.11 -5.10
CA ALA A 276 -2.77 -6.21 -4.51
C ALA A 276 -2.31 -7.57 -5.05
N VAL A 277 -1.82 -7.59 -6.30
CA VAL A 277 -1.46 -8.81 -7.04
C VAL A 277 0.03 -9.13 -6.93
N ILE A 278 0.88 -8.11 -6.94
CA ILE A 278 2.33 -8.26 -6.83
C ILE A 278 2.70 -8.34 -5.34
N ASP A 279 2.64 -9.56 -4.79
CA ASP A 279 3.17 -9.84 -3.45
C ASP A 279 4.57 -10.44 -3.56
N LEU A 280 5.59 -9.60 -3.35
CA LEU A 280 6.99 -10.04 -3.34
C LEU A 280 7.39 -10.65 -1.98
N GLY A 281 6.43 -10.96 -1.11
CA GLY A 281 6.64 -11.46 0.24
C GLY A 281 7.30 -10.45 1.17
N MET A 282 7.27 -9.16 0.79
CA MET A 282 7.78 -8.08 1.64
C MET A 282 6.68 -7.44 2.47
N GLY A 283 5.42 -7.83 2.23
CA GLY A 283 4.21 -7.60 3.00
C GLY A 283 4.31 -6.44 3.98
N ASN A 284 4.38 -5.20 3.48
CA ASN A 284 4.42 -4.05 4.36
C ASN A 284 3.02 -3.74 4.90
N ARG A 285 2.67 -4.37 6.03
CA ARG A 285 1.42 -4.16 6.79
C ARG A 285 1.17 -2.68 7.15
N GLY A 286 2.21 -1.84 7.07
CA GLY A 286 2.19 -0.41 7.38
C GLY A 286 1.63 0.51 6.29
N LYS A 287 1.23 0.01 5.12
CA LYS A 287 0.48 0.78 4.11
C LYS A 287 -0.66 -0.07 3.57
N VAL A 288 -1.89 0.44 3.61
CA VAL A 288 -3.09 -0.28 3.17
C VAL A 288 -3.99 0.65 2.37
N TRP A 289 -4.73 0.12 1.40
CA TRP A 289 -5.71 0.88 0.63
C TRP A 289 -6.99 1.09 1.42
N SER A 290 -7.55 2.30 1.31
CA SER A 290 -8.81 2.73 1.90
C SER A 290 -9.67 3.35 0.82
N SER A 291 -10.96 3.05 0.83
CA SER A 291 -11.98 3.71 -0.01
C SER A 291 -12.76 4.78 0.77
N PHE A 292 -12.51 4.86 2.07
CA PHE A 292 -13.20 5.75 3.00
C PHE A 292 -12.97 7.23 2.66
N GLY A 293 -14.06 7.99 2.52
CA GLY A 293 -14.03 9.38 2.08
C GLY A 293 -14.30 9.58 0.58
N GLY A 294 -14.72 8.53 -0.14
CA GLY A 294 -15.24 8.61 -1.51
C GLY A 294 -14.19 8.55 -2.61
N THR A 295 -12.90 8.48 -2.27
CA THR A 295 -11.81 8.27 -3.23
C THR A 295 -10.83 7.24 -2.71
N TRP A 296 -10.32 6.38 -3.58
CA TRP A 296 -9.31 5.38 -3.21
C TRP A 296 -7.98 6.04 -2.87
N ARG A 297 -7.44 5.72 -1.70
CA ARG A 297 -6.14 6.23 -1.25
C ARG A 297 -5.40 5.23 -0.39
N ARG A 298 -4.07 5.29 -0.43
CA ARG A 298 -3.20 4.54 0.48
C ARG A 298 -3.04 5.26 1.81
N VAL A 299 -3.34 4.55 2.89
CA VAL A 299 -3.22 4.99 4.28
C VAL A 299 -2.06 4.27 4.94
N ARG A 300 -1.18 5.04 5.59
CA ARG A 300 -0.06 4.48 6.36
C ARG A 300 -0.52 4.07 7.75
N VAL A 301 -0.42 2.79 8.08
CA VAL A 301 -0.76 2.24 9.40
C VAL A 301 0.48 2.11 10.28
N ARG A 302 0.47 2.75 11.46
CA ARG A 302 1.50 2.57 12.48
C ARG A 302 1.08 1.53 13.51
N TYR A 303 1.92 0.52 13.73
CA TYR A 303 1.72 -0.54 14.73
C TYR A 303 2.59 -0.31 15.98
N PRO A 304 2.02 0.00 17.15
CA PRO A 304 2.78 0.28 18.37
C PRO A 304 3.33 -1.00 19.05
N ARG A 305 4.42 -1.58 18.52
CA ARG A 305 5.00 -2.83 19.05
C ARG A 305 5.70 -2.68 20.42
N PHE A 306 6.40 -1.57 20.65
CA PHE A 306 7.23 -1.36 21.84
C PHE A 306 6.57 -0.50 22.91
N PHE A 307 5.25 -0.34 22.86
CA PHE A 307 4.54 0.50 23.82
C PHE A 307 4.04 -0.39 24.97
N PRO A 308 4.67 -0.36 26.16
CA PRO A 308 4.34 -1.29 27.25
C PRO A 308 2.90 -1.13 27.76
N ARG A 309 2.26 0.01 27.50
CA ARG A 309 0.85 0.30 27.80
C ARG A 309 -0.15 -0.21 26.76
N TYR A 310 0.32 -0.50 25.55
CA TYR A 310 -0.55 -0.73 24.40
C TYR A 310 -1.48 -1.93 24.65
N GLY A 311 -2.77 -1.73 24.43
CA GLY A 311 -3.82 -2.73 24.60
C GLY A 311 -4.01 -3.28 26.02
N GLN A 312 -3.42 -2.68 27.06
CA GLN A 312 -3.62 -3.16 28.43
C GLN A 312 -4.97 -2.72 29.00
N LYS A 313 -5.51 -3.56 29.91
CA LYS A 313 -6.69 -3.20 30.72
C LYS A 313 -6.28 -2.21 31.81
N ALA A 314 -7.16 -1.28 32.16
CA ALA A 314 -6.93 -0.29 33.22
C ALA A 314 -6.48 -0.95 34.53
N LEU A 315 -7.20 -1.99 34.99
CA LEU A 315 -6.86 -2.73 36.22
C LEU A 315 -5.43 -3.30 36.19
N ARG A 316 -4.97 -3.83 35.05
CA ARG A 316 -3.61 -4.38 34.94
C ARG A 316 -2.53 -3.30 35.06
N LEU A 317 -2.82 -2.09 34.57
CA LEU A 317 -1.92 -0.94 34.71
C LEU A 317 -1.91 -0.40 36.14
N VAL A 318 -3.06 -0.38 36.82
CA VAL A 318 -3.15 -0.06 38.24
C VAL A 318 -2.37 -1.07 39.07
N LEU A 319 -2.56 -2.38 38.85
CA LEU A 319 -1.79 -3.42 39.54
C LEU A 319 -0.29 -3.31 39.28
N LYS A 320 0.14 -2.94 38.06
CA LYS A 320 1.55 -2.66 37.77
C LYS A 320 2.07 -1.43 38.49
N ALA A 321 1.27 -0.38 38.60
CA ALA A 321 1.63 0.82 39.35
C ALA A 321 1.73 0.52 40.84
N VAL A 322 0.79 -0.24 41.41
CA VAL A 322 0.82 -0.71 42.80
C VAL A 322 2.02 -1.63 43.03
N GLY A 323 2.30 -2.57 42.13
CA GLY A 323 3.47 -3.44 42.20
C GLY A 323 4.78 -2.65 42.12
N ALA A 324 4.86 -1.64 41.24
CA ALA A 324 6.01 -0.73 41.17
C ALA A 324 6.17 0.08 42.46
N LEU A 325 5.07 0.55 43.06
CA LEU A 325 5.08 1.21 44.37
C LEU A 325 5.52 0.25 45.48
N ALA A 326 5.05 -1.01 45.48
CA ALA A 326 5.47 -2.03 46.44
C ALA A 326 6.95 -2.37 46.29
N VAL A 327 7.48 -2.46 45.06
CA VAL A 327 8.92 -2.61 44.81
C VAL A 327 9.69 -1.41 45.34
N VAL A 328 9.19 -0.18 45.11
CA VAL A 328 9.78 1.02 45.72
C VAL A 328 9.77 0.92 47.23
N THR A 329 8.67 0.52 47.85
CA THR A 329 8.55 0.34 49.31
C THR A 329 9.52 -0.72 49.81
N LEU A 330 9.62 -1.88 49.15
CA LEU A 330 10.55 -2.95 49.50
C LEU A 330 12.01 -2.53 49.31
N LEU A 331 12.34 -1.83 48.23
CA LEU A 331 13.68 -1.31 48.00
C LEU A 331 14.06 -0.22 49.01
N VAL A 332 13.11 0.58 49.47
CA VAL A 332 13.34 1.54 50.55
C VAL A 332 13.44 0.84 51.91
N GLN A 333 12.58 -0.15 52.16
CA GLN A 333 12.47 -0.86 53.43
C GLN A 333 13.55 -1.93 53.61
N TYR A 334 14.12 -2.52 52.57
CA TYR A 334 15.15 -3.57 52.65
C TYR A 334 16.44 -3.21 51.92
N GLY A 335 16.43 -2.11 51.15
CA GLY A 335 17.65 -1.63 50.49
C GLY A 335 18.70 -1.11 51.46
N HIS A 336 18.40 -0.96 52.75
CA HIS A 336 19.42 -0.76 53.78
C HIS A 336 20.27 -2.04 53.97
N PHE A 337 19.65 -3.22 54.04
CA PHE A 337 20.37 -4.50 54.13
C PHE A 337 21.25 -4.78 52.91
N VAL A 338 20.76 -4.43 51.70
CA VAL A 338 21.54 -4.57 50.45
C VAL A 338 22.63 -3.50 50.33
N ARG A 339 22.40 -2.30 50.88
CA ARG A 339 23.41 -1.24 51.01
C ARG A 339 24.57 -1.65 51.90
N ASP A 340 24.29 -2.40 52.96
CA ASP A 340 25.31 -2.84 53.92
C ASP A 340 26.20 -3.99 53.38
N LEU A 341 25.83 -4.60 52.24
CA LEU A 341 26.48 -5.79 51.67
C LEU A 341 27.07 -5.56 50.26
N ALA A 342 26.86 -4.41 49.64
CA ALA A 342 27.20 -4.21 48.22
C ALA A 342 28.02 -2.93 47.98
N PRO A 343 29.09 -3.00 47.15
CA PRO A 343 29.98 -1.87 46.90
C PRO A 343 29.31 -0.73 46.14
N GLY A 344 29.89 0.47 46.27
CA GLY A 344 29.27 1.75 45.92
C GLY A 344 28.58 1.94 44.55
N PRO A 345 29.01 1.33 43.44
CA PRO A 345 28.30 1.40 42.17
C PRO A 345 26.92 0.71 42.21
N VAL A 346 26.79 -0.35 43.02
CA VAL A 346 25.54 -1.12 43.17
C VAL A 346 24.46 -0.25 43.80
N THR A 347 24.86 0.68 44.65
CA THR A 347 23.98 1.58 45.39
C THR A 347 23.35 2.65 44.51
N PHE A 348 24.11 3.25 43.58
CA PHE A 348 23.58 4.18 42.57
C PHE A 348 22.57 3.48 41.64
N VAL A 349 22.90 2.27 41.21
CA VAL A 349 21.98 1.43 40.43
C VAL A 349 20.71 1.16 41.24
N LEU A 350 20.82 0.86 42.54
CA LEU A 350 19.69 0.68 43.45
C LEU A 350 18.80 1.94 43.55
N GLN A 351 19.40 3.13 43.56
CA GLN A 351 18.67 4.39 43.64
C GLN A 351 17.90 4.70 42.35
N VAL A 352 18.52 4.52 41.17
CA VAL A 352 17.82 4.64 39.88
C VAL A 352 16.69 3.60 39.78
N LEU A 353 16.92 2.40 40.32
CA LEU A 353 15.91 1.35 40.46
C LEU A 353 14.75 1.73 41.39
N VAL A 354 14.86 2.76 42.23
CA VAL A 354 13.76 3.29 43.06
C VAL A 354 12.99 4.40 42.34
N VAL A 355 13.69 5.37 41.73
CA VAL A 355 13.03 6.52 41.08
C VAL A 355 12.28 6.11 39.81
N ALA A 356 12.87 5.23 39.00
CA ALA A 356 12.25 4.80 37.74
C ALA A 356 10.87 4.14 37.93
N PRO A 357 10.67 3.16 38.83
CA PRO A 357 9.35 2.60 39.09
C PRO A 357 8.37 3.60 39.72
N LEU A 358 8.84 4.55 40.53
CA LEU A 358 7.97 5.61 41.09
C LEU A 358 7.41 6.52 39.97
N VAL A 359 8.27 7.00 39.07
CA VAL A 359 7.85 7.79 37.90
C VAL A 359 6.94 6.98 36.99
N TYR A 360 7.27 5.70 36.75
CA TYR A 360 6.45 4.80 35.98
C TYR A 360 5.06 4.59 36.59
N ALA A 361 4.97 4.45 37.92
CA ALA A 361 3.72 4.30 38.64
C ALA A 361 2.85 5.56 38.52
N GLY A 362 3.42 6.74 38.78
CA GLY A 362 2.72 8.02 38.65
C GLY A 362 2.22 8.26 37.22
N TYR A 363 3.09 8.09 36.22
CA TYR A 363 2.72 8.20 34.80
C TYR A 363 1.60 7.22 34.41
N SER A 364 1.67 5.97 34.90
CA SER A 364 0.67 4.95 34.59
C SER A 364 -0.68 5.25 35.24
N LEU A 365 -0.70 5.73 36.48
CA LEU A 365 -1.94 6.11 37.18
C LEU A 365 -2.62 7.30 36.50
N ILE A 366 -1.87 8.39 36.22
CA ILE A 366 -2.41 9.55 35.50
C ILE A 366 -2.94 9.11 34.12
N GLY A 367 -2.16 8.29 33.40
CA GLY A 367 -2.56 7.75 32.11
C GLY A 367 -3.86 6.94 32.17
N VAL A 368 -4.05 6.12 33.21
CA VAL A 368 -5.28 5.35 33.44
C VAL A 368 -6.45 6.27 33.77
N VAL A 369 -6.28 7.26 34.65
CA VAL A 369 -7.33 8.21 35.02
C VAL A 369 -7.81 8.98 33.78
N VAL A 370 -6.88 9.53 33.00
CA VAL A 370 -7.21 10.23 31.74
C VAL A 370 -7.91 9.29 30.76
N ASP A 371 -7.41 8.05 30.60
CA ASP A 371 -8.04 7.08 29.71
C ASP A 371 -9.49 6.78 30.12
N LEU A 372 -9.73 6.60 31.42
CA LEU A 372 -11.05 6.30 31.98
C LEU A 372 -12.02 7.47 31.80
N ALA A 373 -11.55 8.71 32.02
CA ALA A 373 -12.35 9.92 31.93
C ALA A 373 -12.69 10.34 30.49
N THR A 374 -11.78 10.10 29.52
CA THR A 374 -11.96 10.57 28.14
C THR A 374 -11.88 9.43 27.12
N PRO A 375 -12.92 8.57 27.01
CA PRO A 375 -13.03 7.64 25.88
C PRO A 375 -13.20 8.43 24.56
N VAL A 376 -12.63 7.91 23.48
CA VAL A 376 -12.75 8.48 22.13
C VAL A 376 -13.60 7.58 21.25
N THR A 377 -14.54 8.19 20.52
CA THR A 377 -15.32 7.51 19.49
C THR A 377 -14.71 7.80 18.14
N VAL A 378 -14.46 6.74 17.37
CA VAL A 378 -13.81 6.78 16.07
C VAL A 378 -14.68 6.05 15.07
N ARG A 379 -14.98 6.70 13.95
CA ARG A 379 -15.72 6.14 12.82
C ARG A 379 -14.78 6.03 11.63
N GLY A 380 -14.78 4.89 10.95
CA GLY A 380 -13.90 4.67 9.80
C GLY A 380 -13.97 3.29 9.17
N GLU A 381 -13.27 3.11 8.05
CA GLU A 381 -13.15 1.81 7.37
C GLU A 381 -12.05 0.95 8.01
N VAL A 382 -12.35 -0.33 8.27
CA VAL A 382 -11.38 -1.31 8.74
C VAL A 382 -10.44 -1.65 7.60
N LEU A 383 -9.17 -1.28 7.73
CA LEU A 383 -8.16 -1.55 6.71
C LEU A 383 -7.54 -2.94 6.88
N TRP A 384 -7.29 -3.32 8.13
CA TRP A 384 -6.53 -4.53 8.43
C TRP A 384 -6.82 -5.05 9.85
N VAL A 385 -6.82 -6.38 9.99
CA VAL A 385 -6.94 -7.08 11.27
C VAL A 385 -5.81 -8.10 11.37
N GLU A 386 -5.01 -8.05 12.43
CA GLU A 386 -3.88 -8.98 12.62
C GLU A 386 -3.82 -9.45 14.07
N VAL A 387 -3.51 -10.73 14.30
CA VAL A 387 -3.23 -11.24 15.64
C VAL A 387 -1.98 -10.57 16.21
N TRP A 388 -2.10 -9.91 17.36
CA TRP A 388 -0.96 -9.33 18.07
C TRP A 388 -0.48 -10.24 19.21
N LYS A 389 -1.41 -10.71 20.04
CA LYS A 389 -1.09 -11.56 21.19
C LYS A 389 -1.99 -12.78 21.19
N SER A 390 -1.35 -13.92 21.37
CA SER A 390 -1.97 -15.21 21.61
C SER A 390 -1.57 -15.74 22.99
N THR A 391 -2.38 -16.67 23.48
CA THR A 391 -2.06 -17.52 24.62
C THR A 391 -2.00 -18.95 24.12
N THR A 392 -0.92 -19.64 24.41
CA THR A 392 -0.77 -21.07 24.13
C THR A 392 -1.29 -21.85 25.33
N SER A 393 -2.20 -22.79 25.09
CA SER A 393 -2.73 -23.70 26.10
C SER A 393 -2.75 -25.11 25.49
N GLY A 394 -1.77 -25.93 25.90
CA GLY A 394 -1.49 -27.20 25.21
C GLY A 394 -1.03 -26.96 23.76
N ASP A 395 -1.53 -27.76 22.83
CA ASP A 395 -1.26 -27.60 21.38
C ASP A 395 -2.05 -26.46 20.73
N ASN A 396 -3.01 -25.86 21.44
CA ASN A 396 -3.86 -24.82 20.89
C ASN A 396 -3.32 -23.41 21.19
N THR A 397 -3.15 -22.62 20.13
CA THR A 397 -2.78 -21.20 20.22
C THR A 397 -4.03 -20.33 20.02
N VAL A 398 -4.54 -19.72 21.09
CA VAL A 398 -5.75 -18.89 21.04
C VAL A 398 -5.38 -17.41 21.00
N PRO A 399 -5.70 -16.65 19.94
CA PRO A 399 -5.47 -15.22 19.88
C PRO A 399 -6.42 -14.48 20.83
N TRP A 400 -5.92 -13.55 21.65
CA TRP A 400 -6.76 -12.75 22.57
C TRP A 400 -6.71 -11.24 22.30
N LEU A 401 -5.76 -10.77 21.49
CA LEU A 401 -5.63 -9.36 21.11
C LEU A 401 -5.16 -9.21 19.67
N HIS A 402 -5.82 -8.34 18.93
CA HIS A 402 -5.54 -8.05 17.54
C HIS A 402 -5.12 -6.58 17.36
N TYR A 403 -4.29 -6.31 16.36
CA TYR A 403 -4.20 -5.00 15.74
C TYR A 403 -5.42 -4.79 14.85
N LEU A 404 -6.11 -3.67 15.03
CA LEU A 404 -7.22 -3.22 14.20
C LEU A 404 -6.86 -1.86 13.60
N ALA A 405 -6.56 -1.83 12.31
CA ALA A 405 -6.28 -0.60 11.58
C ALA A 405 -7.58 -0.02 11.03
N VAL A 406 -7.88 1.25 11.34
CA VAL A 406 -9.10 1.94 10.89
C VAL A 406 -8.73 3.28 10.27
N ASP A 407 -9.25 3.57 9.08
CA ASP A 407 -9.13 4.89 8.41
C ASP A 407 -10.30 5.79 8.77
N GLU A 408 -10.01 6.92 9.42
CA GLU A 408 -11.02 7.93 9.81
C GLU A 408 -11.37 8.92 8.68
N GLY A 409 -10.75 8.83 7.50
CA GLY A 409 -11.05 9.76 6.40
C GLY A 409 -10.27 11.07 6.46
N ARG A 410 -9.68 11.42 7.60
CA ARG A 410 -9.05 12.73 7.85
C ARG A 410 -7.61 12.88 7.36
N GLU A 411 -6.81 11.82 7.45
CA GLU A 411 -5.39 11.83 7.09
C GLU A 411 -4.99 10.55 6.34
N ASP A 412 -3.95 10.59 5.51
CA ASP A 412 -3.31 9.40 4.90
C ASP A 412 -2.52 8.57 5.94
N ARG A 413 -2.88 8.64 7.22
CA ARG A 413 -2.20 8.01 8.35
C ARG A 413 -3.22 7.49 9.37
N ALA A 414 -3.05 6.23 9.74
CA ALA A 414 -3.78 5.57 10.80
C ALA A 414 -2.81 4.98 11.83
N VAL A 415 -3.27 4.84 13.08
CA VAL A 415 -2.54 4.11 14.11
C VAL A 415 -3.42 2.95 14.53
N ALA A 416 -2.87 1.72 14.48
CA ALA A 416 -3.63 0.54 14.81
C ALA A 416 -4.12 0.57 16.27
N TRP A 417 -5.35 0.13 16.48
CA TRP A 417 -5.97 -0.06 17.78
C TRP A 417 -5.77 -1.48 18.28
N ALA A 418 -5.67 -1.65 19.60
CA ALA A 418 -5.62 -2.96 20.23
C ALA A 418 -7.05 -3.46 20.45
N CYS A 419 -7.51 -4.35 19.57
CA CYS A 419 -8.86 -4.87 19.55
C CYS A 419 -8.94 -6.27 20.20
N PRO A 420 -9.72 -6.46 21.27
CA PRO A 420 -9.97 -7.79 21.84
C PRO A 420 -10.55 -8.76 20.81
N SER A 421 -10.15 -10.04 20.84
CA SER A 421 -10.59 -11.05 19.87
C SER A 421 -12.12 -11.16 19.67
N PRO A 422 -12.96 -11.10 20.71
CA PRO A 422 -14.42 -11.16 20.52
C PRO A 422 -14.98 -10.01 19.69
N LEU A 423 -14.30 -8.85 19.69
CA LEU A 423 -14.66 -7.70 18.88
C LEU A 423 -14.02 -7.78 17.49
N ALA A 424 -12.75 -8.20 17.41
CA ALA A 424 -12.04 -8.35 16.14
C ALA A 424 -12.70 -9.39 15.22
N GLY A 425 -13.22 -10.49 15.78
CA GLY A 425 -13.94 -11.52 15.02
C GLY A 425 -15.26 -11.05 14.41
N ARG A 426 -15.79 -9.90 14.82
CA ARG A 426 -17.02 -9.31 14.27
C ARG A 426 -16.78 -8.45 13.03
N THR A 427 -15.52 -8.19 12.70
CA THR A 427 -15.11 -7.27 11.63
C THR A 427 -14.23 -7.94 10.61
N ARG A 428 -14.31 -7.46 9.37
CA ARG A 428 -13.39 -7.80 8.30
C ARG A 428 -12.83 -6.53 7.64
N PRO A 429 -11.68 -6.61 6.97
CA PRO A 429 -11.21 -5.53 6.11
C PRO A 429 -12.30 -5.08 5.12
N GLY A 430 -12.47 -3.78 4.97
CA GLY A 430 -13.50 -3.12 4.16
C GLY A 430 -14.78 -2.73 4.92
N ASP A 431 -15.02 -3.25 6.13
CA ASP A 431 -16.19 -2.87 6.93
C ASP A 431 -16.06 -1.43 7.43
N VAL A 432 -17.15 -0.64 7.39
CA VAL A 432 -17.21 0.66 8.07
C VAL A 432 -17.70 0.44 9.49
N VAL A 433 -16.89 0.85 10.45
CA VAL A 433 -17.12 0.61 11.87
C VAL A 433 -17.12 1.92 12.65
N THR A 434 -17.93 1.95 13.70
CA THR A 434 -17.82 2.92 14.79
C THR A 434 -17.32 2.19 16.03
N LEU A 435 -16.18 2.63 16.54
CA LEU A 435 -15.55 2.05 17.73
C LEU A 435 -15.41 3.10 18.82
N THR A 436 -15.59 2.67 20.08
CA THR A 436 -15.20 3.44 21.25
C THR A 436 -13.93 2.86 21.82
N ALA A 437 -12.91 3.68 22.01
CA ALA A 437 -11.60 3.25 22.47
C ALA A 437 -11.01 4.19 23.52
N ARG A 438 -10.01 3.67 24.23
CA ARG A 438 -9.17 4.41 25.16
C ARG A 438 -7.99 5.00 24.39
N ARG A 439 -7.78 6.32 24.47
CA ARG A 439 -6.82 7.03 23.60
C ARG A 439 -5.36 6.72 23.94
N TRP A 440 -5.03 6.63 25.23
CA TRP A 440 -3.68 6.41 25.74
C TRP A 440 -3.27 4.94 25.65
N THR A 441 -4.09 4.00 26.11
CA THR A 441 -3.83 2.55 25.95
C THR A 441 -4.11 2.03 24.54
N ARG A 442 -4.83 2.79 23.72
CA ARG A 442 -5.30 2.40 22.37
C ARG A 442 -6.16 1.14 22.38
N ARG A 443 -6.80 0.81 23.51
CA ARG A 443 -7.63 -0.39 23.63
C ARG A 443 -9.06 -0.12 23.17
N VAL A 444 -9.58 -0.94 22.27
CA VAL A 444 -10.99 -0.91 21.85
C VAL A 444 -11.87 -1.45 22.98
N LEU A 445 -12.93 -0.72 23.31
CA LEU A 445 -13.92 -1.08 24.32
C LEU A 445 -15.16 -1.67 23.68
N THR A 446 -15.69 -0.97 22.69
CA THR A 446 -16.87 -1.35 21.92
C THR A 446 -16.59 -1.14 20.44
N LEU A 447 -17.22 -1.96 19.61
CA LEU A 447 -17.14 -1.87 18.17
C LEU A 447 -18.49 -2.26 17.59
N GLN A 448 -19.01 -1.42 16.70
CA GLN A 448 -20.22 -1.64 15.93
C GLN A 448 -19.90 -1.54 14.44
N VAL A 449 -20.36 -2.51 13.66
CA VAL A 449 -20.27 -2.47 12.20
C VAL A 449 -21.48 -1.72 11.68
N GLU A 450 -21.27 -0.56 11.07
CA GLU A 450 -22.33 0.25 10.47
C GLU A 450 -22.65 -0.22 9.05
N GLN A 451 -21.61 -0.54 8.28
CA GLN A 451 -21.74 -0.98 6.89
C GLN A 451 -20.76 -2.13 6.64
N GLN A 452 -21.25 -3.20 6.03
CA GLN A 452 -20.38 -4.30 5.59
C GLN A 452 -19.58 -3.87 4.36
N GLY A 453 -18.33 -4.31 4.27
CA GLY A 453 -17.46 -4.01 3.13
C GLY A 453 -18.05 -4.51 1.82
N ARG A 454 -17.80 -3.79 0.72
CA ARG A 454 -18.36 -4.09 -0.61
C ARG A 454 -18.12 -5.55 -1.05
N ALA A 455 -16.94 -6.10 -0.77
CA ALA A 455 -16.62 -7.49 -1.08
C ALA A 455 -17.51 -8.50 -0.34
N ARG A 456 -17.91 -8.19 0.90
CA ARG A 456 -18.83 -9.01 1.70
C ARG A 456 -20.27 -8.80 1.27
N ALA A 457 -20.68 -7.57 0.98
CA ALA A 457 -22.01 -7.30 0.43
C ALA A 457 -22.23 -8.03 -0.89
N ALA A 458 -21.22 -8.06 -1.76
CA ALA A 458 -21.23 -8.83 -3.01
C ALA A 458 -21.27 -10.35 -2.76
N ALA A 459 -20.44 -10.87 -1.84
CA ALA A 459 -20.45 -12.30 -1.49
C ALA A 459 -21.75 -12.74 -0.78
N ALA A 460 -22.36 -11.90 0.05
CA ALA A 460 -23.63 -12.17 0.71
C ALA A 460 -24.81 -12.09 -0.27
N ALA A 461 -24.75 -11.16 -1.24
CA ALA A 461 -25.71 -11.10 -2.34
C ALA A 461 -25.60 -12.34 -3.25
N ALA A 462 -24.38 -12.83 -3.52
CA ALA A 462 -24.15 -14.04 -4.32
C ALA A 462 -24.66 -15.34 -3.65
N VAL A 463 -24.86 -15.35 -2.33
CA VAL A 463 -25.38 -16.52 -1.58
C VAL A 463 -26.91 -16.54 -1.51
N HIS A 464 -27.58 -15.43 -1.83
CA HIS A 464 -29.04 -15.31 -1.74
C HIS A 464 -29.76 -15.17 -3.08
N ASP A 465 -29.04 -15.18 -4.21
CA ASP A 465 -29.62 -15.02 -5.53
C ASP A 465 -29.21 -16.22 -6.41
N GLU A 466 -30.17 -17.08 -6.76
CA GLU A 466 -29.97 -18.22 -7.68
C GLU A 466 -29.56 -17.77 -9.09
N ASP A 467 -29.62 -16.48 -9.41
CA ASP A 467 -29.15 -15.92 -10.67
C ASP A 467 -27.72 -15.35 -10.57
N THR A 468 -26.76 -16.22 -10.22
CA THR A 468 -25.31 -15.91 -10.23
C THR A 468 -24.86 -15.30 -11.58
N GLU A 469 -25.54 -15.64 -12.67
CA GLU A 469 -25.29 -15.12 -14.02
C GLU A 469 -25.62 -13.63 -14.18
N LYS A 470 -26.67 -13.12 -13.51
CA LYS A 470 -27.05 -11.69 -13.56
C LYS A 470 -26.09 -10.83 -12.73
N LEU A 471 -25.56 -11.35 -11.63
CA LEU A 471 -24.56 -10.65 -10.82
C LEU A 471 -23.21 -10.55 -11.55
N ILE A 472 -22.78 -11.63 -12.22
CA ILE A 472 -21.59 -11.64 -13.08
C ILE A 472 -21.75 -10.66 -14.25
N LEU A 473 -22.91 -10.63 -14.92
CA LEU A 473 -23.19 -9.65 -15.97
C LEU A 473 -23.14 -8.20 -15.47
N ARG A 474 -23.60 -7.95 -14.22
CA ARG A 474 -23.58 -6.61 -13.61
C ARG A 474 -22.16 -6.17 -13.24
N GLU A 475 -21.33 -7.07 -12.70
CA GLU A 475 -19.91 -6.80 -12.40
C GLU A 475 -19.03 -6.74 -13.67
N MET A 476 -19.38 -7.48 -14.71
CA MET A 476 -18.73 -7.33 -16.02
C MET A 476 -19.07 -5.98 -16.66
N SER A 477 -20.30 -5.48 -16.45
CA SER A 477 -20.71 -4.17 -16.95
C SER A 477 -20.06 -2.99 -16.19
N SER A 478 -19.78 -3.13 -14.89
CA SER A 478 -19.03 -2.13 -14.10
C SER A 478 -17.53 -2.15 -14.42
N GLY A 479 -16.94 -3.33 -14.65
CA GLY A 479 -15.56 -3.46 -15.13
C GLY A 479 -15.34 -2.90 -16.54
N LEU A 480 -16.33 -3.04 -17.42
CA LEU A 480 -16.33 -2.40 -18.75
C LEU A 480 -16.54 -0.89 -18.67
N GLN A 481 -17.26 -0.36 -17.67
CA GLN A 481 -17.39 1.08 -17.44
C GLN A 481 -16.06 1.72 -17.00
N GLY A 482 -15.20 1.00 -16.27
CA GLY A 482 -13.84 1.47 -15.94
C GLY A 482 -12.95 1.64 -17.17
N LEU A 483 -13.07 0.75 -18.16
CA LEU A 483 -12.41 0.86 -19.47
C LEU A 483 -13.07 1.91 -20.38
N ALA A 484 -14.37 2.17 -20.21
CA ALA A 484 -15.16 3.09 -21.01
C ALA A 484 -14.75 4.57 -20.84
N VAL A 485 -14.34 4.98 -19.63
CA VAL A 485 -14.10 6.40 -19.30
C VAL A 485 -12.77 6.92 -19.87
N ALA A 486 -11.78 6.06 -20.12
CA ALA A 486 -10.50 6.47 -20.70
C ALA A 486 -10.58 6.83 -22.19
N ALA A 487 -11.64 6.40 -22.88
CA ALA A 487 -11.80 6.63 -24.32
C ALA A 487 -12.67 7.86 -24.65
N ALA A 488 -13.41 8.42 -23.68
CA ALA A 488 -14.48 9.41 -23.87
C ALA A 488 -14.04 10.83 -24.36
N MET A 489 -12.92 10.97 -25.07
CA MET A 489 -12.46 12.26 -25.61
C MET A 489 -12.69 12.43 -27.12
N HIS A 490 -13.31 11.49 -27.82
CA HIS A 490 -13.76 11.68 -29.21
C HIS A 490 -15.19 11.16 -29.36
N GLU A 491 -16.09 12.00 -29.85
CA GLU A 491 -17.45 11.60 -30.22
C GLU A 491 -17.38 10.59 -31.38
N PRO A 492 -18.09 9.45 -31.34
CA PRO A 492 -18.03 8.46 -32.39
C PRO A 492 -18.57 9.05 -33.71
N GLU A 493 -17.72 9.08 -34.74
CA GLU A 493 -18.04 9.61 -36.07
C GLU A 493 -19.19 8.85 -36.75
N VAL A 494 -19.39 7.57 -36.36
CA VAL A 494 -20.40 6.68 -36.92
C VAL A 494 -21.21 6.02 -35.80
N TYR A 495 -22.51 6.32 -35.77
CA TYR A 495 -23.46 5.70 -34.85
C TYR A 495 -23.96 4.35 -35.39
N PRO A 496 -23.72 3.22 -34.70
CA PRO A 496 -24.04 1.87 -35.19
C PRO A 496 -25.54 1.64 -35.37
N GLY A 497 -26.39 2.32 -34.58
CA GLY A 497 -27.85 2.27 -34.73
C GLY A 497 -28.38 2.87 -36.04
N ARG A 498 -27.53 3.56 -36.82
CA ARG A 498 -27.87 4.07 -38.16
C ARG A 498 -27.38 3.17 -39.30
N LEU A 499 -26.58 2.15 -38.99
CA LEU A 499 -25.99 1.26 -40.01
C LEU A 499 -26.93 0.14 -40.45
N LEU A 500 -27.88 -0.25 -39.59
CA LEU A 500 -28.86 -1.30 -39.88
C LEU A 500 -30.25 -0.84 -39.47
N THR A 501 -31.27 -1.27 -40.18
CA THR A 501 -32.67 -1.02 -39.77
C THR A 501 -33.21 -2.18 -38.94
N THR A 502 -34.19 -1.91 -38.09
CA THR A 502 -34.88 -2.95 -37.30
C THR A 502 -35.51 -4.02 -38.17
N ASP A 503 -35.98 -3.69 -39.38
CA ASP A 503 -36.56 -4.65 -40.32
C ASP A 503 -35.52 -5.62 -40.88
N GLU A 504 -34.33 -5.12 -41.19
CA GLU A 504 -33.21 -5.95 -41.67
C GLU A 504 -32.74 -6.93 -40.59
N VAL A 505 -32.66 -6.45 -39.35
CA VAL A 505 -32.27 -7.28 -38.21
C VAL A 505 -33.35 -8.29 -37.88
N THR A 506 -34.63 -7.88 -37.92
CA THR A 506 -35.79 -8.77 -37.73
C THR A 506 -35.80 -9.90 -38.77
N ARG A 507 -35.46 -9.60 -40.03
CA ARG A 507 -35.38 -10.62 -41.09
C ARG A 507 -34.32 -11.69 -40.81
N VAL A 508 -33.20 -11.30 -40.20
CA VAL A 508 -32.11 -12.24 -39.88
C VAL A 508 -32.35 -12.98 -38.56
N LEU A 509 -32.95 -12.31 -37.57
CA LEU A 509 -33.28 -12.92 -36.28
C LEU A 509 -34.53 -13.81 -36.34
N GLY A 510 -35.33 -13.71 -37.40
CA GLY A 510 -36.55 -14.50 -37.58
C GLY A 510 -37.69 -14.13 -36.63
N ALA A 511 -37.53 -13.05 -35.85
CA ALA A 511 -38.52 -12.56 -34.90
C ALA A 511 -38.39 -11.03 -34.74
N PRO A 512 -39.48 -10.32 -34.37
CA PRO A 512 -39.46 -8.87 -34.20
C PRO A 512 -38.34 -8.42 -33.26
N ALA A 513 -37.44 -7.60 -33.77
CA ALA A 513 -36.29 -7.10 -33.05
C ALA A 513 -36.46 -5.60 -32.77
N ALA A 514 -36.26 -5.20 -31.52
CA ALA A 514 -36.22 -3.79 -31.13
C ALA A 514 -34.77 -3.36 -30.95
N LEU A 515 -34.43 -2.16 -31.44
CA LEU A 515 -33.19 -1.49 -31.09
C LEU A 515 -33.27 -1.12 -29.60
N GLN A 516 -32.38 -1.66 -28.78
CA GLN A 516 -32.16 -1.11 -27.45
C GLN A 516 -31.27 0.12 -27.62
N ASP A 517 -31.82 1.30 -27.31
CA ASP A 517 -31.11 2.56 -27.44
C ASP A 517 -29.98 2.66 -26.39
N THR A 518 -28.82 2.10 -26.72
CA THR A 518 -27.56 2.28 -26.01
C THR A 518 -26.76 3.47 -26.53
N GLY A 519 -27.31 4.22 -27.51
CA GLY A 519 -26.59 5.15 -28.38
C GLY A 519 -25.99 6.40 -27.73
N ARG A 520 -26.35 6.69 -26.47
CA ARG A 520 -25.67 7.72 -25.65
C ARG A 520 -24.98 7.17 -24.41
N ALA A 521 -25.19 5.91 -24.06
CA ALA A 521 -24.73 5.33 -22.79
C ALA A 521 -23.50 4.41 -22.92
N MET A 522 -23.11 4.01 -24.14
CA MET A 522 -21.97 3.10 -24.38
C MET A 522 -21.03 3.54 -25.52
N ALA A 523 -20.87 4.85 -25.74
CA ALA A 523 -19.76 5.36 -26.55
C ALA A 523 -18.47 5.28 -25.73
N VAL A 524 -17.58 4.36 -26.08
CA VAL A 524 -16.24 4.21 -25.50
C VAL A 524 -15.25 4.82 -26.49
N GLY A 525 -15.18 6.15 -26.49
CA GLY A 525 -14.36 6.90 -27.43
C GLY A 525 -14.68 6.63 -28.88
N ALA A 526 -13.67 6.21 -29.65
CA ALA A 526 -13.87 5.90 -31.06
C ALA A 526 -14.64 4.60 -31.30
N MET A 527 -15.10 3.90 -30.25
CA MET A 527 -15.98 2.74 -30.35
C MET A 527 -17.41 3.06 -29.93
N ALA A 528 -18.38 2.65 -30.73
CA ALA A 528 -19.79 2.73 -30.37
C ALA A 528 -20.48 1.37 -30.57
N VAL A 529 -21.49 1.08 -29.75
CA VAL A 529 -22.21 -0.20 -29.76
C VAL A 529 -23.73 0.03 -29.82
N ALA A 530 -24.40 -0.69 -30.70
CA ALA A 530 -25.86 -0.83 -30.73
C ALA A 530 -26.23 -2.31 -30.59
N ALA A 531 -27.27 -2.59 -29.80
CA ALA A 531 -27.80 -3.93 -29.64
C ALA A 531 -29.25 -4.01 -30.09
N TYR A 532 -29.57 -5.03 -30.87
CA TYR A 532 -30.93 -5.39 -31.25
C TYR A 532 -31.29 -6.67 -30.51
N GLN A 533 -32.48 -6.72 -29.91
CA GLN A 533 -32.95 -7.89 -29.16
C GLN A 533 -34.36 -8.27 -29.58
N THR A 534 -34.62 -9.58 -29.65
CA THR A 534 -35.96 -10.15 -29.78
C THR A 534 -36.51 -10.55 -28.42
N ALA A 535 -37.84 -10.65 -28.29
CA ALA A 535 -38.48 -11.12 -27.05
C ALA A 535 -38.06 -12.55 -26.66
N ALA A 536 -37.60 -13.35 -27.63
CA ALA A 536 -37.11 -14.71 -27.43
C ALA A 536 -35.62 -14.79 -27.01
N GLY A 537 -34.98 -13.65 -26.71
CA GLY A 537 -33.60 -13.60 -26.21
C GLY A 537 -32.51 -13.70 -27.27
N SER A 538 -32.87 -13.73 -28.57
CA SER A 538 -31.87 -13.62 -29.64
C SER A 538 -31.43 -12.17 -29.81
N SER A 539 -30.13 -11.94 -30.01
CA SER A 539 -29.58 -10.59 -30.12
C SER A 539 -28.54 -10.44 -31.21
N LEU A 540 -28.50 -9.25 -31.80
CA LEU A 540 -27.44 -8.81 -32.72
C LEU A 540 -26.76 -7.59 -32.10
N VAL A 541 -25.45 -7.69 -31.91
CA VAL A 541 -24.61 -6.58 -31.44
C VAL A 541 -23.81 -6.03 -32.61
N VAL A 542 -23.94 -4.73 -32.84
CA VAL A 542 -23.24 -3.97 -33.85
C VAL A 542 -22.23 -3.07 -33.17
N THR A 543 -20.95 -3.28 -33.42
CA THR A 543 -19.86 -2.46 -32.89
C THR A 543 -19.19 -1.72 -34.03
N THR A 544 -19.10 -0.39 -33.93
CA THR A 544 -18.25 0.44 -34.78
C THR A 544 -17.00 0.82 -34.02
N ALA A 545 -15.85 0.86 -34.71
CA ALA A 545 -14.60 1.38 -34.19
C ALA A 545 -13.95 2.29 -35.24
N SER A 546 -13.68 3.54 -34.89
CA SER A 546 -13.08 4.56 -35.76
C SER A 546 -11.64 4.89 -35.33
N GLY A 547 -10.78 5.28 -36.28
CA GLY A 547 -9.40 5.68 -36.01
C GLY A 547 -8.36 4.56 -36.17
N THR A 548 -7.14 4.94 -36.56
CA THR A 548 -6.10 4.02 -37.07
C THR A 548 -5.71 2.89 -36.12
N ALA A 549 -5.49 3.19 -34.83
CA ALA A 549 -5.04 2.17 -33.88
C ALA A 549 -6.16 1.19 -33.49
N ALA A 550 -7.36 1.69 -33.24
CA ALA A 550 -8.52 0.87 -32.86
C ALA A 550 -9.02 0.01 -34.04
N SER A 551 -9.06 0.57 -35.26
CA SER A 551 -9.42 -0.17 -36.47
C SER A 551 -8.42 -1.29 -36.78
N GLU A 552 -7.12 -1.02 -36.62
CA GLU A 552 -6.06 -2.02 -36.86
C GLU A 552 -6.11 -3.16 -35.84
N LEU A 553 -6.35 -2.85 -34.56
CA LEU A 553 -6.49 -3.87 -33.54
C LEU A 553 -7.74 -4.73 -33.77
N ALA A 554 -8.89 -4.08 -34.02
CA ALA A 554 -10.16 -4.76 -34.23
C ALA A 554 -10.12 -5.72 -35.42
N ILE A 555 -9.48 -5.32 -36.53
CA ILE A 555 -9.38 -6.20 -37.71
C ILE A 555 -8.34 -7.30 -37.51
N ARG A 556 -7.20 -7.01 -36.87
CA ARG A 556 -6.10 -7.98 -36.65
C ARG A 556 -6.53 -9.19 -35.82
N VAL A 557 -7.35 -8.98 -34.79
CA VAL A 557 -7.89 -10.05 -33.94
C VAL A 557 -8.75 -11.06 -34.74
N HIS A 558 -9.33 -10.62 -35.85
CA HIS A 558 -10.31 -11.40 -36.63
C HIS A 558 -9.77 -11.91 -37.97
N ARG A 559 -8.48 -11.69 -38.28
CA ARG A 559 -7.84 -12.17 -39.52
C ARG A 559 -7.79 -13.70 -39.64
N GLY A 560 -8.08 -14.45 -38.57
CA GLY A 560 -8.21 -15.91 -38.60
C GLY A 560 -9.54 -16.42 -39.16
N GLY A 561 -10.50 -15.54 -39.48
CA GLY A 561 -11.79 -15.92 -40.06
C GLY A 561 -11.75 -16.17 -41.57
N LEU A 562 -12.86 -16.66 -42.13
CA LEU A 562 -13.04 -16.82 -43.57
C LEU A 562 -13.14 -15.44 -44.23
N VAL A 563 -12.38 -15.23 -45.30
CA VAL A 563 -12.38 -13.96 -46.05
C VAL A 563 -13.71 -13.78 -46.80
N VAL A 564 -14.28 -12.59 -46.69
CA VAL A 564 -15.52 -12.21 -47.40
C VAL A 564 -15.15 -11.26 -48.55
N PRO A 565 -15.10 -11.74 -49.81
CA PRO A 565 -14.77 -10.88 -50.93
C PRO A 565 -15.88 -9.84 -51.20
N GLY A 566 -15.47 -8.63 -51.58
CA GLY A 566 -16.39 -7.58 -52.04
C GLY A 566 -17.07 -6.75 -50.94
N VAL A 567 -16.70 -6.91 -49.66
CA VAL A 567 -17.25 -6.14 -48.54
C VAL A 567 -16.15 -5.31 -47.88
N GLY A 568 -16.20 -3.99 -48.03
CA GLY A 568 -15.17 -3.08 -47.49
C GLY A 568 -13.80 -3.24 -48.18
N ASP A 569 -12.75 -2.78 -47.49
CA ASP A 569 -11.34 -2.95 -47.91
C ASP A 569 -10.82 -4.34 -47.54
N GLU A 570 -11.23 -4.84 -46.36
CA GLU A 570 -11.03 -6.23 -45.94
C GLU A 570 -12.20 -6.65 -45.02
N ALA A 571 -12.64 -7.89 -45.16
CA ALA A 571 -13.72 -8.45 -44.35
C ALA A 571 -13.50 -9.93 -44.04
N TYR A 572 -13.91 -10.32 -42.83
CA TYR A 572 -13.75 -11.66 -42.29
C TYR A 572 -15.05 -12.09 -41.60
N THR A 573 -15.34 -13.38 -41.60
CA THR A 573 -16.47 -13.95 -40.87
C THR A 573 -16.12 -15.31 -40.27
N SER A 574 -16.73 -15.64 -39.15
CA SER A 574 -16.67 -16.98 -38.57
C SER A 574 -17.87 -17.23 -37.68
N GLY A 575 -18.58 -18.33 -37.91
CA GLY A 575 -19.72 -18.79 -37.11
C GLY A 575 -20.73 -17.69 -36.80
N ALA A 576 -20.63 -17.13 -35.61
CA ALA A 576 -21.55 -16.15 -35.03
C ALA A 576 -21.15 -14.68 -35.23
N TRP A 577 -20.06 -14.37 -35.94
CA TRP A 577 -19.62 -12.99 -36.15
C TRP A 577 -19.13 -12.70 -37.57
N ALA A 578 -19.20 -11.43 -37.93
CA ALA A 578 -18.65 -10.90 -39.18
C ALA A 578 -18.06 -9.49 -38.94
N VAL A 579 -16.94 -9.17 -39.58
CA VAL A 579 -16.25 -7.89 -39.41
C VAL A 579 -15.75 -7.38 -40.75
N ALA A 580 -15.86 -6.09 -40.99
CA ALA A 580 -15.32 -5.44 -42.17
C ALA A 580 -14.69 -4.10 -41.81
N ARG A 581 -13.66 -3.71 -42.57
CA ARG A 581 -13.02 -2.40 -42.51
C ARG A 581 -13.30 -1.61 -43.77
N ARG A 582 -13.53 -0.30 -43.65
CA ARG A 582 -13.47 0.68 -44.75
C ARG A 582 -12.80 1.95 -44.25
N GLY A 583 -11.64 2.27 -44.81
CA GLY A 583 -10.77 3.35 -44.36
C GLY A 583 -10.38 3.18 -42.88
N ARG A 584 -10.73 4.17 -42.07
CA ARG A 584 -10.43 4.22 -40.63
C ARG A 584 -11.54 3.62 -39.75
N THR A 585 -12.59 3.06 -40.35
CA THR A 585 -13.76 2.55 -39.62
C THR A 585 -13.89 1.05 -39.79
N VAL A 586 -14.05 0.34 -38.69
CA VAL A 586 -14.36 -1.09 -38.64
C VAL A 586 -15.76 -1.27 -38.10
N VAL A 587 -16.54 -2.15 -38.74
CA VAL A 587 -17.86 -2.59 -38.30
C VAL A 587 -17.78 -4.06 -37.98
N ARG A 588 -18.18 -4.44 -36.76
CA ARG A 588 -18.30 -5.82 -36.30
C ARG A 588 -19.76 -6.12 -35.97
N LEU A 589 -20.23 -7.26 -36.46
CA LEU A 589 -21.52 -7.84 -36.17
C LEU A 589 -21.30 -9.12 -35.37
N GLU A 590 -21.97 -9.24 -34.24
CA GLU A 590 -21.97 -10.45 -33.42
C GLU A 590 -23.41 -10.88 -33.16
N LEU A 591 -23.73 -12.10 -33.56
CA LEU A 591 -25.04 -12.69 -33.47
C LEU A 591 -25.09 -13.71 -32.33
N ARG A 592 -26.03 -13.56 -31.41
CA ARG A 592 -26.30 -14.54 -30.35
C ARG A 592 -27.72 -15.07 -30.54
N THR A 593 -27.84 -16.26 -31.11
CA THR A 593 -29.09 -16.99 -31.31
C THR A 593 -29.02 -18.35 -30.64
N GLY A 594 -30.16 -18.87 -30.18
CA GLY A 594 -30.26 -20.25 -29.67
C GLY A 594 -30.25 -21.33 -30.77
N GLY A 595 -30.21 -20.93 -32.05
CA GLY A 595 -30.23 -21.82 -33.21
C GLY A 595 -29.03 -21.61 -34.16
N PRO A 596 -28.90 -22.46 -35.20
CA PRO A 596 -27.79 -22.41 -36.15
C PRO A 596 -27.75 -21.08 -36.91
N VAL A 597 -26.61 -20.40 -36.80
CA VAL A 597 -26.37 -19.12 -37.46
C VAL A 597 -26.13 -19.33 -38.95
N HIS A 598 -26.96 -18.71 -39.78
CA HIS A 598 -26.76 -18.70 -41.22
C HIS A 598 -25.69 -17.66 -41.56
N GLN A 599 -24.46 -18.11 -41.80
CA GLN A 599 -23.30 -17.27 -42.12
C GLN A 599 -23.58 -16.31 -43.30
N GLN A 600 -24.39 -16.73 -44.28
CA GLN A 600 -24.82 -15.88 -45.40
C GLN A 600 -25.63 -14.65 -44.95
N ALA A 601 -26.45 -14.78 -43.91
CA ALA A 601 -27.25 -13.68 -43.37
C ALA A 601 -26.38 -12.63 -42.66
N LEU A 602 -25.35 -13.08 -41.94
CA LEU A 602 -24.35 -12.19 -41.33
C LEU A 602 -23.53 -11.43 -42.38
N THR A 603 -23.10 -12.12 -43.43
CA THR A 603 -22.38 -11.49 -44.56
C THR A 603 -23.26 -10.45 -45.28
N TRP A 604 -24.54 -10.75 -45.48
CA TRP A 604 -25.48 -9.80 -46.07
C TRP A 604 -25.68 -8.56 -45.18
N LEU A 605 -25.88 -8.74 -43.87
CA LEU A 605 -25.99 -7.60 -42.93
C LEU A 605 -24.71 -6.77 -42.90
N LEU A 606 -23.54 -7.41 -42.92
CA LEU A 606 -22.26 -6.72 -42.95
C LEU A 606 -22.16 -5.87 -44.22
N SER A 607 -22.57 -6.40 -45.37
CA SER A 607 -22.61 -5.65 -46.63
C SER A 607 -23.54 -4.42 -46.56
N GLN A 608 -24.73 -4.56 -45.95
CA GLN A 608 -25.66 -3.43 -45.73
C GLN A 608 -25.07 -2.37 -44.79
N ALA A 609 -24.44 -2.79 -43.69
CA ALA A 609 -23.81 -1.87 -42.75
C ALA A 609 -22.65 -1.10 -43.41
N MET A 610 -21.84 -1.80 -44.21
CA MET A 610 -20.72 -1.19 -44.92
C MET A 610 -21.17 -0.24 -46.03
N SER A 611 -22.26 -0.52 -46.75
CA SER A 611 -22.76 0.37 -47.82
C SER A 611 -23.22 1.74 -47.30
N ARG A 612 -23.59 1.81 -46.01
CA ARG A 612 -24.06 3.04 -45.33
C ARG A 612 -22.98 3.84 -44.62
N LEU A 613 -21.74 3.35 -44.61
CA LEU A 613 -20.61 4.15 -44.10
C LEU A 613 -20.31 5.32 -45.05
N PRO A 614 -20.09 6.53 -44.52
CA PRO A 614 -19.66 7.66 -45.35
C PRO A 614 -18.34 7.31 -46.04
N MET A 615 -18.22 7.62 -47.32
CA MET A 615 -16.94 7.55 -48.02
C MET A 615 -16.03 8.62 -47.43
N SER A 616 -15.12 8.25 -46.53
CA SER A 616 -14.07 9.17 -46.08
C SER A 616 -13.23 9.59 -47.30
N ALA A 617 -13.16 10.90 -47.57
CA ALA A 617 -12.26 11.45 -48.56
C ALA A 617 -10.82 11.00 -48.24
N ALA A 618 -10.08 10.58 -49.27
CA ALA A 618 -8.70 10.13 -49.14
C ALA A 618 -7.81 11.19 -48.47
N PRO A 619 -6.82 10.80 -47.65
CA PRO A 619 -5.87 11.76 -47.09
C PRO A 619 -5.00 12.35 -48.21
N LEU A 620 -4.90 13.68 -48.26
CA LEU A 620 -3.78 14.39 -48.88
C LEU A 620 -2.51 14.23 -48.03
#